data_AF-H9NDN6-F1
#
_entry.id   AF-H9NDN6-F1
#
_cell.length_a   1.000
_cell.length_b   1.000
_cell.length_c   1.000
_cell.angle_alpha   90.00
_cell.angle_beta   90.00
_cell.angle_gamma   90.00
#
_symmetry.space_group_name_H-M   'P 1'
#
loop_
_entity.id
_entity.type
_entity.pdbx_description
1 polymer ?
#
loop_
_entity_poly.entity_id
_entity_poly.type
_entity_poly.pdbx_seq_one_letter_code
_entity_poly.pdbx_strand_id
1 'polypeptide(L)'
;FFANTINTPGGGTHEEGFRAALTTLINRWGEEWGQIKKKEDRLTGDDIREGLTAIISVKISEPQFEGQTKDKLGNTEVKGFVQGAVNDQLGAWLEQNPAEVQ
;
A
#
# COMPACT_ATOMS: atom_id res chain seq x y z
N PHE A 1 8.41 -4.74 -6.43
CA PHE A 1 8.42 -3.31 -6.07
C PHE A 1 9.56 -2.63 -6.80
N PHE A 2 9.41 -1.38 -7.20
CA PHE A 2 10.39 -0.68 -8.03
C PHE A 2 10.62 0.77 -7.59
N ALA A 3 11.85 1.23 -7.71
CA ALA A 3 12.22 2.64 -7.58
C ALA A 3 13.13 3.03 -8.75
N ASN A 4 12.74 4.05 -9.53
CA ASN A 4 13.46 4.48 -10.74
C ASN A 4 13.78 3.32 -11.70
N THR A 5 12.79 2.44 -11.96
CA THR A 5 12.93 1.24 -12.82
C THR A 5 13.82 0.13 -12.24
N ILE A 6 14.44 0.34 -11.08
CA ILE A 6 15.24 -0.67 -10.38
C ILE A 6 14.31 -1.54 -9.54
N ASN A 7 14.43 -2.86 -9.68
CA ASN A 7 13.71 -3.82 -8.83
C ASN A 7 14.30 -3.80 -7.41
N THR A 8 13.44 -3.70 -6.41
CA THR A 8 13.79 -3.72 -4.98
C THR A 8 13.22 -5.00 -4.34
N PRO A 9 13.90 -6.15 -4.45
CA PRO A 9 13.35 -7.44 -4.02
C PRO A 9 13.19 -7.55 -2.50
N GLY A 10 14.01 -6.86 -1.71
CA GLY A 10 13.84 -6.73 -0.27
C GLY A 10 12.77 -5.73 0.15
N GLY A 11 12.18 -4.99 -0.79
CA GLY A 11 11.11 -4.04 -0.50
C GLY A 11 11.60 -2.63 -0.20
N GLY A 12 11.11 -2.05 0.88
CA GLY A 12 11.51 -0.73 1.37
C GLY A 12 10.32 0.19 1.66
N THR A 13 10.61 1.48 1.78
CA THR A 13 9.65 2.48 2.27
C THR A 13 8.40 2.63 1.39
N HIS A 14 8.52 2.48 0.07
CA HIS A 14 7.39 2.44 -0.87
C HIS A 14 6.48 1.22 -0.66
N GLU A 15 7.05 0.05 -0.40
CA GLU A 15 6.28 -1.15 -0.08
C GLU A 15 5.55 -1.01 1.26
N GLU A 16 6.27 -0.58 2.30
CA GLU A 16 5.69 -0.38 3.63
C GLU A 16 4.53 0.62 3.59
N GLY A 17 4.71 1.73 2.86
CA GLY A 17 3.68 2.74 2.69
C GLY A 17 2.43 2.17 2.03
N PHE A 18 2.61 1.43 0.93
CA PHE A 18 1.52 0.76 0.24
C PHE A 18 0.78 -0.24 1.14
N ARG A 19 1.52 -1.14 1.81
CA ARG A 19 0.94 -2.18 2.68
C ARG A 19 0.13 -1.58 3.83
N ALA A 20 0.66 -0.53 4.46
CA ALA A 20 -0.01 0.15 5.56
C ALA A 20 -1.29 0.85 5.09
N ALA A 21 -1.22 1.63 4.01
CA ALA A 21 -2.39 2.33 3.48
C ALA A 21 -3.50 1.36 3.04
N LEU A 22 -3.13 0.30 2.31
CA LEU A 22 -4.10 -0.72 1.88
C LEU A 22 -4.81 -1.37 3.07
N THR A 23 -4.05 -1.74 4.11
CA THR A 23 -4.61 -2.38 5.31
C THR A 23 -5.61 -1.46 6.02
N THR A 24 -5.25 -0.19 6.20
CA THR A 24 -6.11 0.81 6.84
C THR A 24 -7.36 1.08 6.01
N LEU A 25 -7.20 1.26 4.70
CA LEU A 25 -8.28 1.64 3.81
C LEU A 25 -9.35 0.55 3.69
N ILE A 26 -8.94 -0.70 3.51
CA ILE A 26 -9.88 -1.83 3.38
C ILE A 26 -10.65 -2.06 4.68
N ASN A 27 -9.98 -2.01 5.83
CA ASN A 27 -10.68 -2.13 7.12
C ASN A 27 -11.67 -0.98 7.35
N ARG A 28 -11.29 0.27 7.02
CA ARG A 28 -12.18 1.43 7.14
C ARG A 28 -13.46 1.24 6.30
N TRP A 29 -13.30 0.86 5.04
CA TRP A 29 -14.44 0.62 4.15
C TRP A 29 -15.29 -0.58 4.56
N GLY A 30 -14.66 -1.66 5.03
CA GLY A 30 -15.37 -2.80 5.61
C GLY A 30 -16.25 -2.40 6.80
N GLU A 31 -15.78 -1.49 7.65
CA GLU A 31 -16.59 -0.92 8.75
C GLU A 31 -17.71 -0.02 8.23
N GLU A 32 -17.42 0.89 7.30
CA GLU A 32 -18.39 1.84 6.73
C GLU A 32 -19.53 1.15 5.96
N TRP A 33 -19.25 0.05 5.26
CA TRP A 33 -20.25 -0.77 4.56
C TRP A 33 -20.92 -1.81 5.47
N GLY A 34 -20.53 -1.90 6.74
CA GLY A 34 -21.12 -2.84 7.71
C GLY A 34 -20.72 -4.31 7.50
N GLN A 35 -19.68 -4.56 6.70
CA GLN A 35 -19.07 -5.88 6.51
C GLN A 35 -18.24 -6.29 7.74
N ILE A 36 -17.60 -5.32 8.38
CA ILE A 36 -16.88 -5.47 9.66
C ILE A 36 -17.72 -4.78 10.75
N LYS A 37 -18.26 -5.55 11.68
CA LYS A 37 -19.15 -5.02 12.74
C LYS A 37 -18.45 -4.83 14.08
N LYS A 38 -17.38 -5.58 14.33
CA LYS A 38 -16.59 -5.53 15.56
C LYS A 38 -15.12 -5.34 15.22
N LYS A 39 -14.39 -4.71 16.13
CA LYS A 39 -12.95 -4.45 15.94
C LYS A 39 -12.14 -5.75 15.89
N GLU A 40 -12.60 -6.78 16.58
CA GLU A 40 -11.97 -8.11 16.58
C GLU A 40 -12.08 -8.80 15.21
N ASP A 41 -13.05 -8.40 14.37
CA ASP A 41 -13.27 -8.95 13.02
C ASP A 41 -12.42 -8.22 11.95
N ARG A 42 -11.55 -7.28 12.35
CA ARG A 42 -10.67 -6.56 11.43
C ARG A 42 -9.69 -7.50 10.75
N LEU A 43 -9.54 -7.31 9.45
CA LEU A 43 -8.60 -8.08 8.63
C LEU A 43 -7.17 -7.67 8.92
N THR A 44 -6.29 -8.65 9.03
CA THR A 44 -4.85 -8.39 9.07
C THR A 44 -4.35 -7.96 7.70
N GLY A 45 -3.14 -7.41 7.66
CA GLY A 45 -2.54 -7.05 6.38
C GLY A 45 -2.33 -8.27 5.47
N ASP A 46 -2.09 -9.45 6.03
CA ASP A 46 -1.86 -10.66 5.24
C ASP A 46 -3.16 -11.17 4.62
N ASP A 47 -4.27 -11.15 5.37
CA ASP A 47 -5.61 -11.47 4.85
C ASP A 47 -5.96 -10.57 3.65
N ILE A 48 -5.72 -9.26 3.77
CA ILE A 48 -6.04 -8.27 2.73
C ILE A 48 -5.19 -8.46 1.46
N ARG A 49 -3.98 -9.01 1.60
CA ARG A 49 -3.06 -9.21 0.47
C ARG A 49 -3.13 -10.61 -0.11
N GLU A 50 -3.93 -11.50 0.46
CA GLU A 50 -4.14 -12.83 -0.10
C GLU A 50 -4.74 -12.71 -1.52
N GLY A 51 -4.10 -13.34 -2.50
CA GLY A 51 -4.50 -13.25 -3.92
C GLY A 51 -4.21 -11.92 -4.62
N LEU A 52 -3.63 -10.93 -3.93
CA LEU A 52 -3.33 -9.62 -4.51
C LEU A 52 -2.12 -9.69 -5.46
N THR A 53 -2.31 -9.26 -6.70
CA THR A 53 -1.21 -8.91 -7.61
C THR A 53 -1.14 -7.40 -7.75
N ALA A 54 0.00 -6.81 -7.37
CA ALA A 54 0.19 -5.36 -7.44
C ALA A 54 1.59 -5.01 -7.95
N ILE A 55 1.67 -3.92 -8.72
CA ILE A 55 2.92 -3.31 -9.15
C ILE A 55 3.02 -1.91 -8.54
N ILE A 56 4.06 -1.71 -7.74
CA ILE A 56 4.35 -0.42 -7.12
C ILE A 56 5.67 0.08 -7.70
N SER A 57 5.63 1.21 -8.39
CA SER A 57 6.79 1.85 -9.03
C SER A 57 6.82 3.32 -8.66
N VAL A 58 7.89 3.74 -7.97
CA VAL A 58 8.11 5.14 -7.61
C VAL A 58 9.21 5.76 -8.44
N LYS A 59 9.09 7.06 -8.72
CA LYS A 59 10.15 7.88 -9.33
C LYS A 59 10.57 8.97 -8.35
N ILE A 60 11.86 9.01 -8.01
CA ILE A 60 12.43 9.89 -6.99
C ILE A 60 13.77 10.46 -7.45
N SER A 61 14.06 11.70 -7.09
CA SER A 61 15.27 12.41 -7.54
C SER A 61 16.55 11.84 -6.91
N GLU A 62 16.54 11.62 -5.59
CA GLU A 62 17.70 11.16 -4.82
C GLU A 62 17.39 9.83 -4.12
N PRO A 63 17.42 8.69 -4.85
CA PRO A 63 17.11 7.40 -4.27
C PRO A 63 18.23 6.94 -3.32
N GLN A 64 17.84 6.58 -2.11
CA GLN A 64 18.67 5.98 -1.08
C GLN A 64 18.34 4.50 -1.01
N PHE A 65 19.30 3.63 -1.31
CA PHE A 65 19.13 2.19 -1.23
C PHE A 65 20.00 1.58 -0.13
N GLU A 66 19.52 0.50 0.47
CA GLU A 66 20.33 -0.33 1.35
C GLU A 66 21.31 -1.17 0.53
N GLY A 67 22.60 -0.91 0.74
CA GLY A 67 23.69 -1.67 0.14
C GLY A 67 23.84 -1.50 -1.38
N GLN A 68 24.87 -2.14 -1.92
CA GLN A 68 25.21 -2.06 -3.34
C GLN A 68 24.20 -2.79 -4.24
N THR A 69 23.59 -3.86 -3.74
CA THR A 69 22.58 -4.65 -4.48
C THR A 69 21.27 -3.91 -4.69
N LYS A 70 21.08 -2.75 -4.05
CA LYS A 70 19.87 -1.94 -4.10
C LYS A 70 18.63 -2.72 -3.69
N ASP A 71 18.78 -3.54 -2.65
CA ASP A 71 17.79 -4.51 -2.21
C ASP A 71 16.52 -3.83 -1.68
N LYS A 72 16.71 -2.77 -0.88
CA LYS A 72 15.63 -1.99 -0.26
C LYS A 72 15.75 -0.50 -0.52
N LEU A 73 14.61 0.16 -0.68
CA LEU A 73 14.54 1.63 -0.70
C LEU A 73 14.44 2.17 0.74
N GLY A 74 15.29 3.14 1.07
CA GLY A 74 15.41 3.73 2.40
C GLY A 74 14.87 5.16 2.57
N ASN A 75 14.45 5.84 1.49
CA ASN A 75 13.87 7.20 1.55
C ASN A 75 12.62 7.22 2.45
N THR A 76 12.71 7.75 3.66
CA THR A 76 11.63 7.71 4.65
C THR A 76 10.40 8.52 4.22
N GLU A 77 10.62 9.60 3.49
CA GLU A 77 9.57 10.45 2.91
C GLU A 77 8.69 9.72 1.90
N VAL A 78 9.25 8.71 1.21
CA VAL A 78 8.50 7.93 0.20
C VAL A 78 7.38 7.12 0.85
N LYS A 79 7.56 6.67 2.10
CA LYS A 79 6.50 5.94 2.82
C LYS A 79 5.25 6.78 2.97
N GLY A 80 5.40 8.00 3.51
CA GLY A 80 4.28 8.92 3.71
C GLY A 80 3.64 9.36 2.38
N PHE A 81 4.48 9.62 1.37
CA PHE A 81 4.01 9.95 0.02
C PHE A 81 3.14 8.83 -0.58
N VAL A 82 3.62 7.58 -0.55
CA VAL A 82 2.87 6.44 -1.08
C VAL A 82 1.60 6.20 -0.26
N GLN A 83 1.66 6.35 1.06
CA GLN A 83 0.47 6.22 1.90
C GLN A 83 -0.62 7.21 1.52
N GLY A 84 -0.27 8.49 1.38
CA GLY A 84 -1.20 9.54 0.95
C GLY A 84 -1.81 9.23 -0.42
N ALA A 85 -0.95 8.94 -1.40
CA ALA A 85 -1.40 8.64 -2.76
C ALA A 85 -2.36 7.44 -2.82
N VAL A 86 -2.10 6.36 -2.08
CA VAL A 86 -2.99 5.19 -2.02
C VAL A 86 -4.30 5.54 -1.33
N ASN A 87 -4.26 6.20 -0.16
CA ASN A 87 -5.48 6.58 0.55
C ASN A 87 -6.40 7.47 -0.30
N ASP A 88 -5.81 8.44 -1.03
CA ASP A 88 -6.58 9.36 -1.86
C ASP A 88 -7.16 8.65 -3.09
N GLN A 89 -6.31 7.98 -3.87
CA GLN A 89 -6.70 7.44 -5.17
C GLN A 89 -7.49 6.14 -5.06
N LEU A 90 -7.02 5.20 -4.23
CA LEU A 90 -7.76 3.95 -4.01
C LEU A 90 -9.03 4.22 -3.20
N GLY A 91 -8.99 5.16 -2.25
CA GLY A 91 -10.18 5.57 -1.50
C GLY A 91 -11.26 6.12 -2.42
N ALA A 92 -10.90 7.06 -3.30
CA ALA A 92 -11.82 7.59 -4.29
C ALA A 92 -12.35 6.52 -5.25
N TRP A 93 -11.52 5.54 -5.64
CA TRP A 93 -11.97 4.43 -6.47
C TRP A 93 -12.99 3.54 -5.75
N LEU A 94 -12.78 3.21 -4.48
CA LEU A 94 -13.73 2.43 -3.67
C LEU A 94 -15.09 3.14 -3.53
N GLU A 95 -15.09 4.47 -3.39
CA GLU A 95 -16.32 5.29 -3.36
C GLU A 95 -17.11 5.22 -4.66
N GLN A 96 -16.40 5.26 -5.79
CA GLN A 96 -16.99 5.35 -7.12
C GLN A 96 -17.45 3.98 -7.65
N ASN A 97 -16.95 2.88 -7.10
CA ASN A 97 -17.19 1.53 -7.61
C ASN A 97 -17.82 0.60 -6.56
N PRO A 98 -18.90 0.98 -5.86
CA PRO A 98 -19.46 0.21 -4.75
C PRO A 98 -19.88 -1.21 -5.15
N ALA A 99 -20.33 -1.42 -6.40
CA ALA A 99 -20.77 -2.72 -6.89
C ALA A 99 -19.63 -3.75 -7.05
N GLU A 100 -18.38 -3.31 -7.13
CA GLU A 100 -17.23 -4.23 -7.25
C GLU A 100 -16.68 -4.65 -5.87
N VAL A 101 -17.13 -3.99 -4.80
CA VAL A 101 -16.46 -4.01 -3.49
C VAL A 101 -17.40 -4.23 -2.30
N GLN A 102 -18.72 -4.20 -2.53
CA GLN A 102 -19.78 -4.58 -1.58
C GLN A 102 -20.33 -5.97 -1.87
#